data_AF-A0A1V5Z7Z3-F1
#
_entry.id   AF-A0A1V5Z7Z3-F1
#
_cell.length_a   1.000
_cell.length_b   1.000
_cell.length_c   1.000
_cell.angle_alpha   90.00
_cell.angle_beta   90.00
_cell.angle_gamma   90.00
#
_symmetry.space_group_name_H-M   'P 1'
#
loop_
_entity.id
_entity.type
_entity.pdbx_description
1 polymer ?
#
loop_
_entity_poly.entity_id
_entity_poly.type
_entity_poly.pdbx_seq_one_letter_code
_entity_poly.pdbx_strand_id
1 'polypeptide(L)'
;MTKRFLVHPFVMLGFGVLLIVGVGCESVGLRSMKIYIQQRNWEKALEQGNIALAENPNDAEAWFAMAQVAAQIDSFDLMLRAIERTEALTNKHAADFKLMREAKYGSAFNMGVERYNANDMAAASRFMDFAIAIDSARANAYRLKGMIAQRAGNNEETLRYFERAYRADTTDVELARVYAQLLDVSGKRNEALSVARRLYVARPGDKKTVALYLQFLTEAGRFEEALNVVNAALASDPNNAEYNMRAGVLWMQRAQQDVADSTAIVRDLETAAPYFEAAVEADTANTDAAYNLAVCYARLNRRGDAINVMKRLLSVRPNDYQARIQLGTLYVREENPDAAEQEFMTVVESIGEPTNAEDRAVVSRAYRYLSTIYTYRGAVKQGEADRLREQAQELINESAMARQRTVRQQKEREAQAVLQQAEPLATEAQALNQRSIEYDRLSNQYAN
;
A
#
# COMPACT_ATOMS: atom_id res chain seq x y z
N MET A 1 61.33 -57.90 -85.31
CA MET A 1 62.65 -57.69 -84.67
C MET A 1 62.61 -56.37 -83.91
N THR A 2 62.94 -56.43 -82.61
CA THR A 2 63.61 -55.39 -81.79
C THR A 2 63.00 -53.99 -81.57
N LYS A 3 62.47 -53.82 -80.35
CA LYS A 3 62.55 -52.69 -79.38
C LYS A 3 63.07 -51.33 -79.86
N ARG A 4 62.40 -50.25 -79.42
CA ARG A 4 63.07 -49.10 -78.79
C ARG A 4 62.19 -48.41 -77.73
N PHE A 5 62.79 -48.28 -76.54
CA PHE A 5 62.35 -47.50 -75.38
C PHE A 5 62.53 -45.99 -75.62
N LEU A 6 61.68 -45.16 -75.01
CA LEU A 6 62.09 -43.87 -74.45
C LEU A 6 61.22 -43.51 -73.24
N VAL A 7 61.84 -42.86 -72.26
CA VAL A 7 61.46 -42.72 -70.85
C VAL A 7 61.15 -41.23 -70.53
N HIS A 8 59.98 -40.97 -69.91
CA HIS A 8 59.54 -39.91 -68.94
C HIS A 8 59.87 -38.40 -69.10
N PRO A 9 59.22 -37.41 -68.39
CA PRO A 9 58.52 -37.47 -67.08
C PRO A 9 57.22 -36.61 -66.87
N PHE A 10 56.58 -36.81 -65.69
CA PHE A 10 55.75 -35.91 -64.83
C PHE A 10 54.99 -34.68 -65.39
N VAL A 11 53.73 -34.46 -64.96
CA VAL A 11 53.28 -33.41 -64.00
C VAL A 11 51.77 -33.58 -63.66
N MET A 12 51.47 -33.46 -62.36
CA MET A 12 50.19 -33.46 -61.63
C MET A 12 49.29 -32.22 -61.88
N LEU A 13 48.05 -32.31 -61.35
CA LEU A 13 47.05 -31.28 -60.97
C LEU A 13 45.79 -31.26 -61.87
N GLY A 14 44.56 -31.26 -61.36
CA GLY A 14 44.05 -31.19 -60.00
C GLY A 14 42.55 -30.82 -60.02
N PHE A 15 41.95 -30.81 -58.82
CA PHE A 15 40.59 -30.38 -58.46
C PHE A 15 39.41 -31.32 -58.69
N GLY A 16 39.24 -32.26 -57.74
CA GLY A 16 37.92 -32.71 -57.33
C GLY A 16 37.25 -31.65 -56.45
N VAL A 17 36.09 -31.17 -56.87
CA VAL A 17 35.20 -30.32 -56.07
C VAL A 17 34.47 -31.23 -55.08
N LEU A 18 34.87 -31.18 -53.81
CA LEU A 18 34.07 -31.71 -52.71
C LEU A 18 33.07 -30.61 -52.31
N LEU A 19 31.83 -30.73 -52.77
CA LEU A 19 30.70 -29.95 -52.29
C LEU A 19 30.41 -30.35 -50.83
N ILE A 20 31.07 -29.67 -49.89
CA ILE A 20 30.68 -29.68 -48.49
C ILE A 20 29.41 -28.83 -48.39
N VAL A 21 28.26 -29.50 -48.45
CA VAL A 21 27.00 -28.92 -47.97
C VAL A 21 27.19 -28.67 -46.48
N GLY A 22 27.31 -27.39 -46.11
CA GLY A 22 27.51 -26.95 -44.73
C GLY A 22 26.33 -27.31 -43.84
N VAL A 23 26.33 -28.53 -43.32
CA VAL A 23 25.71 -28.83 -42.03
C VAL A 23 26.55 -28.05 -41.02
N GLY A 24 26.02 -26.95 -40.49
CA GLY A 24 26.72 -26.13 -39.50
C GLY A 24 27.25 -27.03 -38.38
N CYS A 25 28.57 -27.16 -38.28
CA CYS A 25 29.19 -27.95 -37.23
C CYS A 25 28.92 -27.27 -35.89
N GLU A 26 27.95 -27.79 -35.15
CA GLU A 26 27.78 -27.51 -33.73
C GLU A 26 29.12 -27.69 -33.00
N SER A 27 29.53 -26.70 -32.20
CA SER A 27 30.82 -26.72 -31.50
C SER A 27 30.91 -27.90 -30.54
N VAL A 28 32.13 -28.38 -30.28
CA VAL A 28 32.38 -29.47 -29.33
C VAL A 28 31.90 -29.07 -27.93
N GLY A 29 32.08 -27.80 -27.56
CA GLY A 29 31.57 -27.23 -26.32
C GLY A 29 30.04 -27.31 -26.23
N LEU A 30 29.30 -26.93 -27.28
CA LEU A 30 27.83 -26.97 -27.26
C LEU A 30 27.28 -28.40 -27.19
N ARG A 31 27.89 -29.36 -27.90
CA ARG A 31 27.51 -30.78 -27.78
C ARG A 31 27.72 -31.30 -26.35
N SER A 32 28.87 -31.00 -25.77
CA SER A 32 29.22 -31.41 -24.40
C SER A 32 28.31 -30.76 -23.36
N MET A 33 27.98 -29.49 -23.56
CA MET A 33 27.01 -28.75 -22.74
C MET A 33 25.65 -29.45 -22.73
N LYS A 34 25.10 -29.83 -23.89
CA LYS A 34 23.80 -30.54 -23.99
C LYS A 34 23.79 -31.87 -23.25
N ILE A 35 24.90 -32.62 -23.28
CA ILE A 35 25.06 -33.86 -22.51
C ILE A 35 25.00 -33.58 -21.00
N TYR A 36 25.72 -32.57 -20.52
CA TYR A 36 25.70 -32.22 -19.10
C TYR A 36 24.35 -31.65 -18.64
N ILE A 37 23.61 -30.95 -19.51
CA ILE A 37 22.21 -30.56 -19.27
C ILE A 37 21.33 -31.78 -19.02
N GLN A 38 21.43 -32.82 -19.86
CA GLN A 38 20.66 -34.06 -19.68
C GLN A 38 21.01 -34.78 -18.36
N GLN A 39 22.27 -34.72 -17.97
CA GLN A 39 22.75 -35.26 -16.68
C GLN A 39 22.38 -34.39 -15.48
N ARG A 40 21.75 -33.21 -15.70
CA ARG A 40 21.49 -32.18 -14.67
C ARG A 40 22.76 -31.71 -13.95
N ASN A 41 23.91 -31.81 -14.61
CA ASN A 41 25.17 -31.30 -14.10
C ASN A 41 25.35 -29.86 -14.59
N TRP A 42 24.73 -28.92 -13.88
CA TRP A 42 24.65 -27.52 -14.29
C TRP A 42 26.01 -26.82 -14.30
N GLU A 43 26.89 -27.16 -13.36
CA GLU A 43 28.25 -26.59 -13.27
C GLU A 43 29.06 -26.92 -14.52
N LYS A 44 29.15 -28.21 -14.88
CA LYS A 44 29.85 -28.63 -16.10
C LYS A 44 29.15 -28.14 -17.37
N ALA A 45 27.83 -28.05 -17.37
CA ALA A 45 27.10 -27.46 -18.49
C ALA A 45 27.49 -25.99 -18.72
N LEU A 46 27.60 -25.18 -17.66
CA LEU A 46 28.05 -23.78 -17.75
C LEU A 46 29.51 -23.69 -18.22
N GLU A 47 30.39 -24.54 -17.72
CA GLU A 47 31.79 -24.59 -18.15
C GLU A 47 31.89 -24.85 -19.67
N GLN A 48 31.20 -25.87 -20.16
CA GLN A 48 31.20 -26.20 -21.59
C GLN A 48 30.51 -25.12 -22.45
N GLY A 49 29.47 -24.47 -21.91
CA GLY A 49 28.82 -23.32 -22.56
C GLY A 49 29.76 -22.13 -22.71
N ASN A 50 30.56 -21.81 -21.68
CA ASN A 50 31.57 -20.76 -21.75
C ASN A 50 32.66 -21.07 -22.79
N ILE A 51 33.09 -22.33 -22.90
CA ILE A 51 34.03 -22.76 -23.95
C ILE A 51 33.42 -22.54 -25.33
N ALA A 52 32.17 -22.99 -25.54
CA ALA A 52 31.46 -22.81 -26.81
C ALA A 52 31.34 -21.33 -27.21
N LEU A 53 31.02 -20.46 -26.24
CA LEU A 53 30.87 -19.02 -26.47
C LEU A 53 32.21 -18.27 -26.60
N ALA A 54 33.29 -18.81 -26.05
CA ALA A 54 34.63 -18.28 -26.29
C ALA A 54 35.11 -18.57 -27.71
N GLU A 55 34.77 -19.75 -28.26
CA GLU A 55 35.04 -20.10 -29.67
C GLU A 55 34.16 -19.29 -30.64
N ASN A 56 32.87 -19.15 -30.32
CA ASN A 56 31.94 -18.37 -31.12
C ASN A 56 30.96 -17.56 -30.23
N PRO A 57 31.27 -16.27 -29.96
CA PRO A 57 30.41 -15.41 -29.14
C PRO A 57 29.02 -15.12 -29.74
N ASN A 58 28.82 -15.40 -31.03
CA ASN A 58 27.56 -15.18 -31.74
C ASN A 58 26.80 -16.50 -32.00
N ASP A 59 27.14 -17.58 -31.30
CA ASP A 59 26.39 -18.84 -31.37
C ASP A 59 25.06 -18.71 -30.60
N ALA A 60 23.96 -18.54 -31.34
CA ALA A 60 22.63 -18.39 -30.78
C ALA A 60 22.14 -19.65 -30.03
N GLU A 61 22.54 -20.85 -30.46
CA GLU A 61 22.12 -22.10 -29.81
C GLU A 61 22.90 -22.31 -28.50
N ALA A 62 24.17 -21.86 -28.44
CA ALA A 62 24.94 -21.85 -27.20
C ALA A 62 24.37 -20.85 -26.18
N TRP A 63 24.01 -19.63 -26.62
CA TRP A 63 23.31 -18.68 -25.73
C TRP A 63 21.94 -19.20 -25.28
N PHE A 64 21.18 -19.86 -26.16
CA PHE A 64 19.91 -20.49 -25.78
C PHE A 64 20.10 -21.56 -24.70
N ALA A 65 21.07 -22.46 -24.88
CA ALA A 65 21.41 -23.48 -23.88
C ALA A 65 21.88 -22.85 -22.56
N MET A 66 22.63 -21.74 -22.60
CA MET A 66 23.03 -20.98 -21.41
C MET A 66 21.82 -20.43 -20.66
N ALA A 67 20.82 -19.89 -21.37
CA ALA A 67 19.58 -19.43 -20.76
C ALA A 67 18.83 -20.58 -20.05
N GLN A 68 18.78 -21.77 -20.68
CA GLN A 68 18.16 -22.95 -20.07
C GLN A 68 18.87 -23.37 -18.78
N VAL A 69 20.20 -23.46 -18.79
CA VAL A 69 20.98 -23.82 -17.59
C VAL A 69 20.81 -22.76 -16.52
N ALA A 70 20.94 -21.49 -16.87
CA ALA A 70 20.80 -20.36 -15.94
C ALA A 70 19.41 -20.33 -15.28
N ALA A 71 18.36 -20.66 -16.03
CA ALA A 71 17.02 -20.84 -15.47
C ALA A 71 17.01 -21.99 -14.44
N GLN A 72 17.61 -23.15 -14.71
CA GLN A 72 17.58 -24.29 -13.76
C GLN A 72 18.25 -23.98 -12.42
N ILE A 73 19.23 -23.09 -12.39
CA ILE A 73 19.96 -22.70 -11.16
C ILE A 73 19.51 -21.35 -10.59
N ASP A 74 18.41 -20.78 -11.10
CA ASP A 74 17.90 -19.45 -10.71
C ASP A 74 18.95 -18.31 -10.80
N SER A 75 19.87 -18.42 -11.76
CA SER A 75 20.81 -17.35 -12.10
C SER A 75 20.13 -16.35 -13.04
N PHE A 76 19.26 -15.50 -12.49
CA PHE A 76 18.41 -14.59 -13.27
C PHE A 76 19.22 -13.60 -14.14
N ASP A 77 20.37 -13.10 -13.65
CA ASP A 77 21.24 -12.21 -14.43
C ASP A 77 21.76 -12.89 -15.70
N LEU A 78 22.32 -14.10 -15.56
CA LEU A 78 22.83 -14.87 -16.68
C LEU A 78 21.70 -15.30 -17.61
N MET A 79 20.56 -15.69 -17.06
CA MET A 79 19.38 -16.07 -17.82
C MET A 79 18.92 -14.91 -18.71
N LEU A 80 18.69 -13.72 -18.14
CA LEU A 80 18.24 -12.55 -18.89
C LEU A 80 19.24 -12.13 -19.95
N ARG A 81 20.55 -12.12 -19.64
CA ARG A 81 21.61 -11.83 -20.61
C ARG A 81 21.64 -12.84 -21.75
N ALA A 82 21.55 -14.13 -21.45
CA ALA A 82 21.58 -15.19 -22.45
C ALA A 82 20.34 -15.14 -23.36
N ILE A 83 19.17 -14.82 -22.80
CA ILE A 83 17.94 -14.56 -23.56
C ILE A 83 18.15 -13.37 -24.51
N GLU A 84 18.60 -12.22 -24.00
CA GLU A 84 18.84 -11.02 -24.80
C GLU A 84 19.81 -11.29 -25.95
N ARG A 85 20.92 -11.99 -25.68
CA ARG A 85 21.90 -12.39 -26.70
C ARG A 85 21.30 -13.32 -27.74
N THR A 86 20.47 -14.28 -27.33
CA THR A 86 19.80 -15.17 -28.28
C THR A 86 18.82 -14.42 -29.16
N GLU A 87 17.97 -13.57 -28.57
CA GLU A 87 16.96 -12.78 -29.30
C GLU A 87 17.57 -11.75 -30.26
N ALA A 88 18.77 -11.24 -29.95
CA ALA A 88 19.52 -10.38 -30.86
C ALA A 88 20.05 -11.13 -32.10
N LEU A 89 20.22 -12.45 -32.02
CA LEU A 89 20.78 -13.29 -33.08
C LEU A 89 19.68 -14.04 -33.85
N THR A 90 18.58 -14.41 -33.20
CA THR A 90 17.50 -15.20 -33.79
C THR A 90 16.18 -15.10 -33.03
N ASN A 91 15.07 -15.29 -33.75
CA ASN A 91 13.71 -15.29 -33.19
C ASN A 91 13.16 -16.70 -32.94
N LYS A 92 13.94 -17.74 -33.26
CA LYS A 92 13.51 -19.16 -33.23
C LYS A 92 12.98 -19.61 -31.86
N HIS A 93 13.52 -19.06 -30.78
CA HIS A 93 13.24 -19.47 -29.40
C HIS A 93 12.25 -18.55 -28.65
N ALA A 94 11.54 -17.67 -29.35
CA ALA A 94 10.65 -16.71 -28.70
C ALA A 94 9.57 -17.38 -27.82
N ALA A 95 9.01 -18.51 -28.28
CA ALA A 95 8.04 -19.28 -27.50
C ALA A 95 8.66 -19.94 -26.25
N ASP A 96 9.87 -20.49 -26.39
CA ASP A 96 10.63 -21.07 -25.27
C ASP A 96 10.91 -20.02 -24.20
N PHE A 97 11.32 -18.82 -24.61
CA PHE A 97 11.61 -17.73 -23.67
C PHE A 97 10.36 -17.14 -23.04
N LYS A 98 9.21 -17.18 -23.71
CA LYS A 98 7.93 -16.81 -23.08
C LYS A 98 7.63 -17.74 -21.90
N LEU A 99 7.70 -19.06 -22.13
CA LEU A 99 7.47 -20.06 -21.08
C LEU A 99 8.52 -19.96 -19.96
N MET A 100 9.79 -19.75 -20.31
CA MET A 100 10.88 -19.58 -19.34
C MET A 100 10.64 -18.36 -18.44
N ARG A 101 10.28 -17.21 -19.02
CA ARG A 101 9.98 -15.99 -18.26
C ARG A 101 8.75 -16.18 -17.37
N GLU A 102 7.67 -16.76 -17.89
CA GLU A 102 6.47 -17.05 -17.10
C GLU A 102 6.78 -17.93 -15.87
N ALA A 103 7.58 -18.98 -16.04
CA ALA A 103 8.00 -19.86 -14.95
C ALA A 103 8.91 -19.15 -13.93
N LYS A 104 9.85 -18.32 -14.42
CA LYS A 104 10.88 -17.70 -13.58
C LYS A 104 10.48 -16.40 -12.91
N TYR A 105 9.41 -15.76 -13.38
CA TYR A 105 8.81 -14.64 -12.67
C TYR A 105 8.45 -15.03 -11.23
N GLY A 106 7.73 -16.14 -11.06
CA GLY A 106 7.28 -16.59 -9.74
C GLY A 106 8.43 -16.88 -8.79
N SER A 107 9.51 -17.49 -9.30
CA SER A 107 10.74 -17.75 -8.55
C SER A 107 11.38 -16.44 -8.05
N ALA A 108 11.68 -15.51 -8.95
CA ALA A 108 12.27 -14.22 -8.59
C ALA A 108 11.39 -13.43 -7.62
N PHE A 109 10.07 -13.40 -7.86
CA PHE A 109 9.13 -12.71 -6.99
C PHE A 109 9.11 -13.30 -5.58
N ASN A 110 8.99 -14.63 -5.45
CA ASN A 110 8.96 -15.29 -4.14
C ASN A 110 10.25 -15.11 -3.36
N MET A 111 11.41 -15.21 -4.03
CA MET A 111 12.71 -14.93 -3.40
C MET A 111 12.80 -13.49 -2.89
N GLY A 112 12.28 -12.52 -3.66
CA GLY A 112 12.25 -11.13 -3.20
C GLY A 112 11.30 -10.88 -2.03
N VAL A 113 10.15 -11.55 -2.00
CA VAL A 113 9.22 -11.51 -0.85
C VAL A 113 9.86 -12.14 0.39
N GLU A 114 10.55 -13.26 0.25
CA GLU A 114 11.28 -13.91 1.34
C GLU A 114 12.34 -12.96 1.94
N ARG A 115 13.15 -12.31 1.08
CA ARG A 115 14.15 -11.33 1.53
C ARG A 115 13.51 -10.11 2.20
N TYR A 116 12.37 -9.65 1.69
CA TYR A 116 11.61 -8.56 2.32
C TYR A 116 11.15 -8.94 3.73
N ASN A 117 10.66 -10.16 3.92
CA ASN A 117 10.24 -10.68 5.22
C ASN A 117 11.43 -10.91 6.17
N ALA A 118 12.60 -11.27 5.62
CA ALA A 118 13.87 -11.34 6.34
C ALA A 118 14.49 -9.96 6.65
N ASN A 119 13.81 -8.87 6.28
CA ASN A 119 14.26 -7.48 6.42
C ASN A 119 15.54 -7.13 5.61
N ASP A 120 15.91 -7.97 4.64
CA ASP A 120 17.01 -7.73 3.70
C ASP A 120 16.48 -6.94 2.49
N MET A 121 16.36 -5.62 2.68
CA MET A 121 15.78 -4.72 1.67
C MET A 121 16.59 -4.66 0.38
N ALA A 122 17.92 -4.78 0.46
CA ALA A 122 18.80 -4.73 -0.70
C ALA A 122 18.61 -5.95 -1.59
N ALA A 123 18.62 -7.17 -1.02
CA ALA A 123 18.36 -8.38 -1.78
C ALA A 123 16.91 -8.43 -2.30
N ALA A 124 15.93 -8.02 -1.48
CA ALA A 124 14.54 -7.93 -1.90
C ALA A 124 14.37 -7.03 -3.14
N SER A 125 14.99 -5.85 -3.10
CA SER A 125 14.99 -4.90 -4.20
C SER A 125 15.60 -5.51 -5.47
N ARG A 126 16.74 -6.21 -5.35
CA ARG A 126 17.40 -6.88 -6.49
C ARG A 126 16.53 -7.97 -7.12
N PHE A 127 15.89 -8.81 -6.31
CA PHE A 127 14.98 -9.84 -6.82
C PHE A 127 13.74 -9.25 -7.51
N MET A 128 13.24 -8.12 -7.02
CA MET A 128 12.17 -7.39 -7.71
C MET A 128 12.65 -6.79 -9.05
N ASP A 129 13.91 -6.36 -9.17
CA ASP A 129 14.47 -5.94 -10.47
C ASP A 129 14.48 -7.10 -11.47
N PHE A 130 14.87 -8.30 -11.04
CA PHE A 130 14.76 -9.50 -11.87
C PHE A 130 13.32 -9.80 -12.26
N ALA A 131 12.38 -9.76 -11.30
CA ALA A 131 10.96 -9.99 -11.60
C ALA A 131 10.42 -8.98 -12.62
N ILE A 132 10.78 -7.69 -12.51
CA ILE A 132 10.40 -6.62 -13.44
C ILE A 132 11.05 -6.82 -14.82
N ALA A 133 12.32 -7.23 -14.88
CA ALA A 133 13.00 -7.49 -16.14
C ALA A 133 12.44 -8.74 -16.86
N ILE A 134 11.93 -9.72 -16.11
CA ILE A 134 11.26 -10.91 -16.63
C ILE A 134 9.85 -10.56 -17.14
N ASP A 135 9.06 -9.83 -16.35
CA ASP A 135 7.71 -9.40 -16.73
C ASP A 135 7.38 -8.04 -16.11
N SER A 136 7.51 -7.00 -16.94
CA SER A 136 7.26 -5.61 -16.57
C SER A 136 5.77 -5.23 -16.57
N ALA A 137 4.87 -6.15 -16.95
CA ALA A 137 3.43 -5.89 -16.95
C ALA A 137 2.75 -6.23 -15.61
N ARG A 138 3.46 -6.84 -14.66
CA ARG A 138 2.86 -7.28 -13.39
C ARG A 138 3.03 -6.27 -12.26
N ALA A 139 1.91 -5.82 -11.70
CA ALA A 139 1.85 -4.76 -10.70
C ALA A 139 2.54 -5.11 -9.36
N ASN A 140 2.51 -6.38 -8.95
CA ASN A 140 2.99 -6.84 -7.64
C ASN A 140 4.49 -6.61 -7.40
N ALA A 141 5.35 -6.73 -8.42
CA ALA A 141 6.78 -6.46 -8.26
C ALA A 141 7.05 -4.97 -8.02
N TYR A 142 6.38 -4.09 -8.77
CA TYR A 142 6.43 -2.65 -8.53
C TYR A 142 5.84 -2.26 -7.16
N ARG A 143 4.74 -2.91 -6.74
CA ARG A 143 4.15 -2.67 -5.42
C ARG A 143 5.14 -2.96 -4.30
N LEU A 144 5.89 -4.07 -4.37
CA LEU A 144 6.89 -4.40 -3.35
C LEU A 144 8.08 -3.44 -3.40
N LYS A 145 8.54 -3.02 -4.59
CA LYS A 145 9.53 -1.93 -4.74
C LYS A 145 9.07 -0.63 -4.09
N GLY A 146 7.80 -0.27 -4.26
CA GLY A 146 7.18 0.89 -3.60
C GLY A 146 7.18 0.75 -2.08
N MET A 147 6.87 -0.42 -1.55
CA MET A 147 6.94 -0.69 -0.10
C MET A 147 8.37 -0.64 0.45
N ILE A 148 9.36 -1.13 -0.31
CA ILE A 148 10.79 -1.03 0.05
C ILE A 148 11.22 0.45 0.10
N ALA A 149 10.88 1.23 -0.93
CA ALA A 149 11.16 2.66 -0.97
C ALA A 149 10.47 3.42 0.17
N GLN A 150 9.24 3.05 0.52
CA GLN A 150 8.49 3.65 1.63
C GLN A 150 9.18 3.40 2.98
N ARG A 151 9.67 2.17 3.22
CA ARG A 151 10.45 1.85 4.43
C ARG A 151 11.75 2.63 4.50
N ALA A 152 12.37 2.92 3.36
CA ALA A 152 13.57 3.75 3.28
C ALA A 152 13.28 5.26 3.44
N GLY A 153 12.02 5.68 3.59
CA GLY A 153 11.63 7.08 3.67
C GLY A 153 11.78 7.84 2.34
N ASN A 154 11.96 7.12 1.22
CA ASN A 154 12.14 7.73 -0.09
C ASN A 154 10.78 7.94 -0.76
N ASN A 155 10.16 9.09 -0.48
CA ASN A 155 8.83 9.44 -0.98
C ASN A 155 8.75 9.50 -2.51
N GLU A 156 9.81 9.97 -3.18
CA GLU A 156 9.83 10.08 -4.64
C GLU A 156 9.80 8.71 -5.31
N GLU A 157 10.67 7.79 -4.85
CA GLU A 157 10.67 6.42 -5.36
C GLU A 157 9.40 5.66 -5.02
N THR A 158 8.85 5.90 -3.82
CA THR A 158 7.57 5.33 -3.39
C THR A 158 6.47 5.67 -4.40
N LEU A 159 6.27 6.96 -4.67
CA LEU A 159 5.26 7.40 -5.64
C LEU A 159 5.51 6.84 -7.04
N ARG A 160 6.76 6.83 -7.50
CA ARG A 160 7.14 6.31 -8.82
C ARG A 160 6.81 4.82 -8.97
N TYR A 161 7.13 3.99 -7.98
CA TYR A 161 6.86 2.57 -8.05
C TYR A 161 5.37 2.24 -7.87
N PHE A 162 4.65 2.94 -6.99
CA PHE A 162 3.20 2.78 -6.89
C PHE A 162 2.46 3.26 -8.14
N GLU A 163 2.95 4.31 -8.81
CA GLU A 163 2.44 4.73 -10.11
C GLU A 163 2.62 3.62 -11.16
N ARG A 164 3.82 3.02 -11.25
CA ARG A 164 4.07 1.91 -12.19
C ARG A 164 3.20 0.70 -11.87
N ALA A 165 3.03 0.37 -10.59
CA ALA A 165 2.13 -0.69 -10.16
C ALA A 165 0.69 -0.40 -10.60
N TYR A 166 0.18 0.80 -10.35
CA TYR A 166 -1.17 1.20 -10.75
C TYR A 166 -1.35 1.23 -12.28
N ARG A 167 -0.33 1.66 -13.04
CA ARG A 167 -0.38 1.62 -14.51
C ARG A 167 -0.42 0.20 -15.06
N ALA A 168 0.20 -0.76 -14.37
CA ALA A 168 0.18 -2.18 -14.73
C ALA A 168 -1.21 -2.82 -14.52
N ASP A 169 -1.94 -2.43 -13.48
CA ASP A 169 -3.35 -2.78 -13.30
C ASP A 169 -4.15 -1.56 -12.81
N THR A 170 -4.71 -0.82 -13.77
CA THR A 170 -5.51 0.39 -13.48
C THR A 170 -6.88 0.08 -12.89
N THR A 171 -7.24 -1.20 -12.77
CA THR A 171 -8.56 -1.64 -12.30
C THR A 171 -8.51 -2.29 -10.92
N ASP A 172 -7.32 -2.50 -10.36
CA ASP A 172 -7.13 -2.95 -8.98
C ASP A 172 -7.51 -1.82 -8.01
N VAL A 173 -8.63 -2.03 -7.31
CA VAL A 173 -9.20 -1.06 -6.37
C VAL A 173 -8.31 -0.83 -5.16
N GLU A 174 -7.67 -1.87 -4.63
CA GLU A 174 -6.81 -1.74 -3.46
C GLU A 174 -5.51 -1.02 -3.83
N LEU A 175 -4.93 -1.32 -4.98
CA LEU A 175 -3.73 -0.66 -5.45
C LEU A 175 -3.96 0.82 -5.74
N ALA A 176 -5.06 1.15 -6.42
CA ALA A 176 -5.44 2.53 -6.68
C ALA A 176 -5.73 3.29 -5.39
N ARG A 177 -6.39 2.67 -4.40
CA ARG A 177 -6.63 3.27 -3.08
C ARG A 177 -5.31 3.62 -2.40
N VAL A 178 -4.36 2.68 -2.34
CA VAL A 178 -3.04 2.93 -1.74
C VAL A 178 -2.30 4.03 -2.49
N TYR A 179 -2.28 3.99 -3.82
CA TYR A 179 -1.60 5.01 -4.62
C TYR A 179 -2.25 6.41 -4.45
N ALA A 180 -3.58 6.50 -4.48
CA ALA A 180 -4.29 7.76 -4.26
C ALA A 180 -4.05 8.32 -2.85
N GLN A 181 -4.00 7.48 -1.82
CA GLN A 181 -3.66 7.91 -0.45
C GLN A 181 -2.22 8.45 -0.37
N LEU A 182 -1.27 7.78 -1.03
CA LEU A 182 0.12 8.26 -1.09
C LEU A 182 0.24 9.61 -1.82
N LEU A 183 -0.53 9.80 -2.89
CA LEU A 183 -0.63 11.08 -3.59
C LEU A 183 -1.19 12.17 -2.69
N ASP A 184 -2.26 11.91 -1.94
CA ASP A 184 -2.87 12.91 -1.05
C ASP A 184 -1.93 13.35 0.08
N VAL A 185 -1.29 12.39 0.76
CA VAL A 185 -0.30 12.68 1.81
C VAL A 185 0.91 13.44 1.25
N SER A 186 1.21 13.26 -0.04
CA SER A 186 2.27 14.00 -0.75
C SER A 186 1.81 15.37 -1.28
N GLY A 187 0.62 15.84 -0.92
CA GLY A 187 0.04 17.11 -1.36
C GLY A 187 -0.52 17.11 -2.79
N LYS A 188 -0.54 15.95 -3.46
CA LYS A 188 -1.01 15.78 -4.84
C LYS A 188 -2.49 15.39 -4.89
N ARG A 189 -3.33 16.12 -4.16
CA ARG A 189 -4.77 15.81 -3.99
C ARG A 189 -5.55 15.70 -5.31
N ASN A 190 -5.24 16.54 -6.29
CA ASN A 190 -5.88 16.47 -7.61
C ASN A 190 -5.53 15.20 -8.40
N GLU A 191 -4.30 14.69 -8.26
CA GLU A 191 -3.89 13.42 -8.88
C GLU A 191 -4.59 12.24 -8.18
N ALA A 192 -4.67 12.26 -6.85
CA ALA A 192 -5.40 11.26 -6.07
C ALA A 192 -6.88 11.16 -6.50
N LEU A 193 -7.54 12.32 -6.64
CA LEU A 193 -8.91 12.39 -7.12
C LEU A 193 -9.07 11.86 -8.55
N SER A 194 -8.09 12.10 -9.42
CA SER A 194 -8.08 11.58 -10.80
C SER A 194 -7.99 10.04 -10.82
N VAL A 195 -7.17 9.44 -9.96
CA VAL A 195 -7.09 7.98 -9.80
C VAL A 195 -8.44 7.41 -9.36
N ALA A 196 -9.04 7.97 -8.31
CA ALA A 196 -10.35 7.52 -7.82
C ALA A 196 -11.46 7.69 -8.87
N ARG A 197 -11.47 8.81 -9.61
CA ARG A 197 -12.42 9.06 -10.70
C ARG A 197 -12.31 8.01 -11.81
N ARG A 198 -11.09 7.64 -12.22
CA ARG A 198 -10.88 6.63 -13.28
C ARG A 198 -11.46 5.28 -12.89
N LEU A 199 -11.27 4.85 -11.64
CA LEU A 199 -11.86 3.63 -11.13
C LEU A 199 -13.39 3.68 -11.11
N TYR A 200 -13.95 4.78 -10.62
CA TYR A 200 -15.40 4.98 -10.61
C TYR A 200 -15.98 4.91 -12.04
N VAL A 201 -15.37 5.59 -13.01
CA VAL A 201 -15.83 5.55 -14.41
C VAL A 201 -15.74 4.14 -15.01
N ALA A 202 -14.71 3.37 -14.65
CA ALA A 202 -14.57 1.99 -15.13
C ALA A 202 -15.59 1.03 -14.50
N ARG A 203 -16.00 1.28 -13.25
CA ARG A 203 -16.94 0.43 -12.50
C ARG A 203 -17.88 1.30 -11.63
N PRO A 204 -18.88 1.99 -12.23
CA PRO A 204 -19.69 2.97 -11.50
C PRO A 204 -20.65 2.36 -10.47
N GLY A 205 -20.94 1.06 -10.57
CA GLY A 205 -21.79 0.32 -9.61
C GLY A 205 -21.02 -0.48 -8.56
N ASP A 206 -19.68 -0.48 -8.58
CA ASP A 206 -18.88 -1.18 -7.56
C ASP A 206 -18.84 -0.33 -6.28
N LYS A 207 -19.34 -0.89 -5.16
CA LYS A 207 -19.39 -0.21 -3.87
C LYS A 207 -18.04 0.36 -3.45
N LYS A 208 -16.94 -0.35 -3.74
CA LYS A 208 -15.60 0.07 -3.35
C LYS A 208 -15.10 1.28 -4.16
N THR A 209 -15.39 1.33 -5.46
CA THR A 209 -14.96 2.47 -6.31
C THR A 209 -15.79 3.72 -6.00
N VAL A 210 -17.09 3.56 -5.73
CA VAL A 210 -17.98 4.63 -5.27
C VAL A 210 -17.47 5.21 -3.95
N ALA A 211 -17.21 4.35 -2.96
CA ALA A 211 -16.71 4.77 -1.66
C ALA A 211 -15.38 5.53 -1.77
N LEU A 212 -14.43 5.04 -2.57
CA LEU A 212 -13.14 5.68 -2.79
C LEU A 212 -13.29 7.06 -3.45
N TYR A 213 -14.13 7.17 -4.48
CA TYR A 213 -14.32 8.43 -5.18
C TYR A 213 -15.05 9.47 -4.32
N LEU A 214 -16.08 9.04 -3.57
CA LEU A 214 -16.76 9.89 -2.60
C LEU A 214 -15.81 10.41 -1.52
N GLN A 215 -14.91 9.56 -1.01
CA GLN A 215 -13.90 10.00 -0.03
C GLN A 215 -13.06 11.16 -0.59
N PHE A 216 -12.42 10.98 -1.75
CA PHE A 216 -11.56 12.01 -2.33
C PHE A 216 -12.30 13.26 -2.79
N LEU A 217 -13.56 13.13 -3.25
CA LEU A 217 -14.39 14.30 -3.55
C LEU A 217 -14.68 15.12 -2.30
N THR A 218 -15.02 14.44 -1.20
CA THR A 218 -15.30 15.06 0.10
C THR A 218 -14.08 15.78 0.65
N GLU A 219 -12.93 15.12 0.65
CA GLU A 219 -11.65 15.71 1.09
C GLU A 219 -11.22 16.89 0.21
N ALA A 220 -11.56 16.88 -1.09
CA ALA A 220 -11.34 17.99 -2.00
C ALA A 220 -12.38 19.11 -1.88
N GLY A 221 -13.40 18.98 -1.01
CA GLY A 221 -14.48 19.95 -0.84
C GLY A 221 -15.44 20.04 -2.04
N ARG A 222 -15.44 19.04 -2.93
CA ARG A 222 -16.28 18.99 -4.14
C ARG A 222 -17.64 18.35 -3.81
N PHE A 223 -18.37 18.96 -2.88
CA PHE A 223 -19.62 18.40 -2.32
C PHE A 223 -20.70 18.17 -3.37
N GLU A 224 -20.90 19.10 -4.30
CA GLU A 224 -21.91 18.95 -5.35
C GLU A 224 -21.66 17.72 -6.24
N GLU A 225 -20.39 17.45 -6.56
CA GLU A 225 -20.03 16.25 -7.31
C GLU A 225 -20.17 14.98 -6.47
N ALA A 226 -19.81 15.04 -5.20
CA ALA A 226 -20.02 13.92 -4.28
C ALA A 226 -21.51 13.58 -4.12
N LEU A 227 -22.37 14.61 -4.02
CA LEU A 227 -23.82 14.47 -3.96
C LEU A 227 -24.37 13.83 -5.26
N ASN A 228 -23.87 14.23 -6.43
CA ASN A 228 -24.26 13.59 -7.69
C ASN A 228 -23.87 12.11 -7.74
N VAL A 229 -22.66 11.76 -7.28
CA VAL A 229 -22.18 10.37 -7.26
C VAL A 229 -23.00 9.52 -6.30
N VAL A 230 -23.25 9.99 -5.08
CA VAL A 230 -24.02 9.21 -4.09
C VAL A 230 -25.49 9.08 -4.50
N ASN A 231 -26.09 10.11 -5.11
CA ASN A 231 -27.46 10.05 -5.63
C ASN A 231 -27.58 9.06 -6.80
N ALA A 232 -26.58 8.98 -7.67
CA ALA A 232 -26.55 7.97 -8.74
C ALA A 232 -26.45 6.54 -8.17
N ALA A 233 -25.66 6.36 -7.10
CA ALA A 233 -25.56 5.09 -6.40
C ALA A 233 -26.88 4.70 -5.70
N LEU A 234 -27.53 5.66 -5.02
CA LEU A 234 -28.84 5.48 -4.38
C LEU A 234 -29.96 5.22 -5.38
N ALA A 235 -29.90 5.76 -6.60
CA ALA A 235 -30.86 5.43 -7.65
C ALA A 235 -30.85 3.94 -8.02
N SER A 236 -29.72 3.26 -7.84
CA SER A 236 -29.57 1.82 -8.08
C SER A 236 -29.88 0.96 -6.85
N ASP A 237 -29.62 1.48 -5.65
CA ASP A 237 -29.84 0.79 -4.37
C ASP A 237 -30.37 1.79 -3.31
N PRO A 238 -31.69 2.12 -3.34
CA PRO A 238 -32.25 3.20 -2.53
C PRO A 238 -32.17 2.96 -1.02
N ASN A 239 -32.17 1.70 -0.59
CA ASN A 239 -32.17 1.31 0.82
C ASN A 239 -30.76 0.96 1.33
N ASN A 240 -29.71 1.33 0.59
CA ASN A 240 -28.34 1.08 1.02
C ASN A 240 -27.98 1.96 2.23
N ALA A 241 -27.78 1.35 3.39
CA ALA A 241 -27.46 2.07 4.62
C ALA A 241 -26.19 2.92 4.49
N GLU A 242 -25.15 2.42 3.80
CA GLU A 242 -23.88 3.13 3.63
C GLU A 242 -24.02 4.35 2.73
N TYR A 243 -24.71 4.24 1.59
CA TYR A 243 -24.92 5.37 0.69
C TYR A 243 -25.81 6.45 1.30
N ASN A 244 -26.88 6.05 2.00
CA ASN A 244 -27.73 6.97 2.75
C ASN A 244 -26.92 7.69 3.85
N MET A 245 -26.09 6.96 4.61
CA MET A 245 -25.19 7.58 5.58
C MET A 245 -24.23 8.58 4.93
N ARG A 246 -23.59 8.23 3.81
CA ARG A 246 -22.66 9.11 3.09
C ARG A 246 -23.36 10.36 2.54
N ALA A 247 -24.57 10.22 2.00
CA ALA A 247 -25.37 11.35 1.54
C ALA A 247 -25.70 12.32 2.69
N GLY A 248 -26.17 11.80 3.82
CA GLY A 248 -26.43 12.61 5.02
C GLY A 248 -25.18 13.37 5.50
N VAL A 249 -24.01 12.72 5.54
CA VAL A 249 -22.74 13.35 5.93
C VAL A 249 -22.35 14.46 4.95
N LEU A 250 -22.50 14.25 3.64
CA LEU A 250 -22.21 15.25 2.61
C LEU A 250 -23.07 16.51 2.77
N TRP A 251 -24.38 16.34 2.97
CA TRP A 251 -25.29 17.45 3.25
C TRP A 251 -24.94 18.18 4.56
N MET A 252 -24.63 17.44 5.63
CA MET A 252 -24.20 18.04 6.90
C MET A 252 -22.90 18.84 6.80
N GLN A 253 -21.94 18.37 5.99
CA GLN A 253 -20.67 19.07 5.76
C GLN A 253 -20.85 20.30 4.89
N ARG A 254 -21.70 20.24 3.85
CA ARG A 254 -22.08 21.41 3.06
C ARG A 254 -22.72 22.49 3.95
N ALA A 255 -23.64 22.08 4.83
CA ALA A 255 -24.24 22.95 5.85
C ALA A 255 -23.23 23.51 6.89
N GLN A 256 -22.02 22.98 7.00
CA GLN A 256 -20.96 23.55 7.85
C GLN A 256 -20.11 24.59 7.11
N GLN A 257 -20.08 24.55 5.78
CA GLN A 257 -19.33 25.51 4.98
C GLN A 257 -20.09 26.83 4.77
N ASP A 258 -21.42 26.77 4.65
CA ASP A 258 -22.28 27.95 4.50
C ASP A 258 -22.51 28.67 5.84
N VAL A 259 -21.46 29.26 6.43
CA VAL A 259 -21.55 30.03 7.69
C VAL A 259 -22.22 31.39 7.54
N ALA A 260 -22.48 31.85 6.30
CA ALA A 260 -23.02 33.18 6.05
C ALA A 260 -24.57 33.24 6.07
N ASP A 261 -25.25 32.12 5.79
CA ASP A 261 -26.72 32.09 5.69
C ASP A 261 -27.31 30.97 6.55
N SER A 262 -27.87 31.36 7.70
CA SER A 262 -28.54 30.44 8.62
C SER A 262 -29.70 29.69 7.96
N THR A 263 -30.33 30.23 6.92
CA THR A 263 -31.43 29.58 6.20
C THR A 263 -30.91 28.44 5.34
N ALA A 264 -29.80 28.64 4.65
CA ALA A 264 -29.14 27.59 3.87
C ALA A 264 -28.66 26.43 4.76
N ILE A 265 -28.10 26.73 5.94
CA ILE A 265 -27.72 25.71 6.93
C ILE A 265 -28.94 24.86 7.32
N VAL A 266 -30.07 25.50 7.68
CA VAL A 266 -31.28 24.76 8.08
C VAL A 266 -31.78 23.90 6.93
N ARG A 267 -31.91 24.45 5.71
CA ARG A 267 -32.36 23.70 4.53
C ARG A 267 -31.51 22.46 4.25
N ASP A 268 -30.19 22.60 4.34
CA ASP A 268 -29.27 21.51 4.06
C ASP A 268 -29.30 20.45 5.16
N LEU A 269 -29.48 20.85 6.43
CA LEU A 269 -29.70 19.92 7.53
C LEU A 269 -31.06 19.20 7.44
N GLU A 270 -32.12 19.91 7.04
CA GLU A 270 -33.43 19.30 6.75
C GLU A 270 -33.35 18.30 5.60
N THR A 271 -32.47 18.55 4.64
CA THR A 271 -32.19 17.60 3.55
C THR A 271 -31.35 16.41 4.03
N ALA A 272 -30.43 16.61 4.98
CA ALA A 272 -29.58 15.55 5.53
C ALA A 272 -30.35 14.53 6.39
N ALA A 273 -31.33 14.99 7.18
CA ALA A 273 -32.01 14.13 8.16
C ALA A 273 -32.69 12.89 7.53
N PRO A 274 -33.46 12.98 6.43
CA PRO A 274 -34.08 11.82 5.78
C PRO A 274 -33.07 10.76 5.31
N TYR A 275 -31.87 11.17 4.88
CA TYR A 275 -30.83 10.22 4.50
C TYR A 275 -30.31 9.45 5.73
N PHE A 276 -30.12 10.11 6.88
CA PHE A 276 -29.75 9.37 8.08
C PHE A 276 -30.88 8.50 8.63
N GLU A 277 -32.14 8.96 8.55
CA GLU A 277 -33.31 8.15 8.89
C GLU A 277 -33.33 6.86 8.06
N ALA A 278 -33.21 6.96 6.73
CA ALA A 278 -33.13 5.82 5.83
C ALA A 278 -31.94 4.90 6.14
N ALA A 279 -30.78 5.46 6.52
CA ALA A 279 -29.61 4.66 6.91
C ALA A 279 -29.86 3.86 8.20
N VAL A 280 -30.52 4.46 9.20
CA VAL A 280 -30.88 3.80 10.46
C VAL A 280 -32.01 2.77 10.26
N GLU A 281 -32.95 3.04 9.37
CA GLU A 281 -34.02 2.09 9.01
C GLU A 281 -33.47 0.86 8.27
N ALA A 282 -32.52 1.07 7.36
CA ALA A 282 -31.87 0.00 6.61
C ALA A 282 -30.94 -0.86 7.47
N ASP A 283 -30.28 -0.26 8.47
CA ASP A 283 -29.45 -0.98 9.44
C ASP A 283 -29.62 -0.37 10.84
N THR A 284 -30.49 -1.00 11.64
CA THR A 284 -30.77 -0.57 13.01
C THR A 284 -29.57 -0.72 13.96
N ALA A 285 -28.54 -1.47 13.56
CA ALA A 285 -27.30 -1.62 14.31
C ALA A 285 -26.23 -0.60 13.90
N ASN A 286 -26.48 0.23 12.88
CA ASN A 286 -25.59 1.29 12.44
C ASN A 286 -25.60 2.48 13.41
N THR A 287 -24.75 2.40 14.42
CA THR A 287 -24.62 3.43 15.45
C THR A 287 -24.08 4.74 14.91
N ASP A 288 -23.27 4.73 13.86
CA ASP A 288 -22.72 5.96 13.27
C ASP A 288 -23.81 6.76 12.57
N ALA A 289 -24.72 6.09 11.85
CA ALA A 289 -25.89 6.72 11.25
C ALA A 289 -26.83 7.28 12.32
N ALA A 290 -27.12 6.52 13.39
CA ALA A 290 -27.96 6.98 14.49
C ALA A 290 -27.34 8.17 15.24
N TYR A 291 -26.03 8.14 15.48
CA TYR A 291 -25.30 9.25 16.10
C TYR A 291 -25.40 10.51 15.22
N ASN A 292 -25.12 10.39 13.93
CA ASN A 292 -25.19 11.52 13.00
C ASN A 292 -26.61 12.07 12.83
N LEU A 293 -27.64 11.20 12.84
CA LEU A 293 -29.05 11.63 12.86
C LEU A 293 -29.36 12.47 14.10
N ALA A 294 -28.94 12.01 15.28
CA ALA A 294 -29.14 12.76 16.53
C ALA A 294 -28.42 14.12 16.51
N VAL A 295 -27.19 14.17 16.00
CA VAL A 295 -26.46 15.44 15.81
C VAL A 295 -27.18 16.36 14.81
N CYS A 296 -27.70 15.81 13.71
CA CYS A 296 -28.46 16.56 12.72
C CYS A 296 -29.72 17.19 13.34
N TYR A 297 -30.54 16.40 14.03
CA TYR A 297 -31.70 16.90 14.77
C TYR A 297 -31.35 17.92 15.84
N ALA A 298 -30.25 17.73 16.58
CA ALA A 298 -29.80 18.69 17.57
C ALA A 298 -29.44 20.04 16.94
N ARG A 299 -28.81 20.06 15.75
CA ARG A 299 -28.50 21.27 15.00
C ARG A 299 -29.75 21.95 14.40
N LEU A 300 -30.78 21.17 14.08
CA LEU A 300 -32.11 21.64 13.67
C LEU A 300 -32.96 22.12 14.86
N ASN A 301 -32.41 22.14 16.08
CA ASN A 301 -33.15 22.43 17.32
C ASN A 301 -34.33 21.46 17.58
N ARG A 302 -34.37 20.30 16.92
CA ARG A 302 -35.32 19.19 17.14
C ARG A 302 -34.82 18.27 18.25
N ARG A 303 -34.67 18.84 19.45
CA ARG A 303 -33.94 18.19 20.56
C ARG A 303 -34.64 16.95 21.10
N GLY A 304 -35.98 16.93 21.14
CA GLY A 304 -36.75 15.74 21.51
C GLY A 304 -36.49 14.55 20.57
N ASP A 305 -36.40 14.80 19.26
CA ASP A 305 -36.07 13.76 18.28
C ASP A 305 -34.63 13.26 18.46
N ALA A 306 -33.68 14.17 18.67
CA ALA A 306 -32.29 13.82 18.95
C ALA A 306 -32.15 12.90 20.18
N ILE A 307 -32.86 13.23 21.27
CA ILE A 307 -32.91 12.43 22.51
C ILE A 307 -33.48 11.04 22.22
N ASN A 308 -34.57 10.95 21.46
CA ASN A 308 -35.21 9.67 21.13
C ASN A 308 -34.30 8.76 20.30
N VAL A 309 -33.60 9.32 19.30
CA VAL A 309 -32.62 8.59 18.49
C VAL A 309 -31.47 8.09 19.36
N MET A 310 -30.93 8.94 20.25
CA MET A 310 -29.83 8.55 21.12
C MET A 310 -30.23 7.47 22.14
N LYS A 311 -31.46 7.52 22.67
CA LYS A 311 -32.03 6.44 23.50
C LYS A 311 -32.11 5.12 22.75
N ARG A 312 -32.56 5.14 21.50
CA ARG A 312 -32.60 3.94 20.64
C ARG A 312 -31.20 3.40 20.39
N LEU A 313 -30.23 4.27 20.08
CA LEU A 313 -28.82 3.89 19.92
C LEU A 313 -28.32 3.17 21.18
N LEU A 314 -28.55 3.75 22.36
CA LEU A 314 -28.12 3.18 23.63
C LEU A 314 -28.86 1.90 24.03
N SER A 315 -30.06 1.65 23.49
CA SER A 315 -30.74 0.36 23.65
C SER A 315 -30.04 -0.77 22.88
N VAL A 316 -29.36 -0.44 21.77
CA VAL A 316 -28.57 -1.39 20.97
C VAL A 316 -27.13 -1.51 21.49
N ARG A 317 -26.51 -0.38 21.89
CA ARG A 317 -25.18 -0.34 22.50
C ARG A 317 -25.21 0.35 23.87
N PRO A 318 -25.53 -0.38 24.95
CA PRO A 318 -25.65 0.20 26.30
C PRO A 318 -24.35 0.82 26.84
N ASN A 319 -23.20 0.34 26.35
CA ASN A 319 -21.86 0.76 26.78
C ASN A 319 -21.21 1.74 25.80
N ASP A 320 -21.97 2.36 24.90
CA ASP A 320 -21.46 3.47 24.08
C ASP A 320 -21.42 4.74 24.94
N TYR A 321 -20.31 4.92 25.65
CA TYR A 321 -20.16 6.04 26.57
C TYR A 321 -20.10 7.39 25.87
N GLN A 322 -19.63 7.47 24.62
CA GLN A 322 -19.68 8.71 23.85
C GLN A 322 -21.12 9.10 23.54
N ALA A 323 -21.95 8.15 23.11
CA ALA A 323 -23.38 8.36 22.91
C ALA A 323 -24.09 8.76 24.21
N ARG A 324 -23.76 8.15 25.36
CA ARG A 324 -24.30 8.56 26.68
C ARG A 324 -23.93 9.99 27.04
N ILE A 325 -22.68 10.39 26.84
CA ILE A 325 -22.27 11.78 27.04
C ILE A 325 -23.13 12.71 26.17
N GLN A 326 -23.32 12.38 24.89
CA GLN A 326 -24.16 13.22 24.02
C GLN A 326 -25.63 13.25 24.46
N LEU A 327 -26.19 12.14 24.94
CA LEU A 327 -27.53 12.14 25.51
C LEU A 327 -27.62 13.08 26.73
N GLY A 328 -26.63 12.99 27.63
CA GLY A 328 -26.54 13.89 28.78
C GLY A 328 -26.44 15.37 28.38
N THR A 329 -25.65 15.70 27.35
CA THR A 329 -25.56 17.10 26.88
C THR A 329 -26.84 17.60 26.23
N LEU A 330 -27.59 16.73 25.55
CA LEU A 330 -28.92 17.06 25.04
C LEU A 330 -29.90 17.35 26.18
N TYR A 331 -29.87 16.57 27.26
CA TYR A 331 -30.70 16.83 28.45
C TYR A 331 -30.34 18.13 29.16
N VAL A 332 -29.05 18.48 29.27
CA VAL A 332 -28.64 19.79 29.81
C VAL A 332 -29.24 20.93 28.99
N ARG A 333 -29.26 20.81 27.66
CA ARG A 333 -29.83 21.83 26.75
C ARG A 333 -31.36 21.91 26.83
N GLU A 334 -32.01 20.80 27.15
CA GLU A 334 -33.46 20.72 27.43
C GLU A 334 -33.82 21.12 28.86
N GLU A 335 -32.88 21.69 29.62
CA GLU A 335 -33.09 22.11 31.01
C GLU A 335 -33.57 20.96 31.91
N ASN A 336 -33.16 19.72 31.60
CA ASN A 336 -33.41 18.53 32.41
C ASN A 336 -32.09 18.03 33.04
N PRO A 337 -31.57 18.73 34.07
CA PRO A 337 -30.29 18.38 34.69
C PRO A 337 -30.32 17.03 35.41
N ASP A 338 -31.48 16.55 35.86
CA ASP A 338 -31.59 15.28 36.58
C ASP A 338 -31.37 14.10 35.63
N ALA A 339 -31.99 14.12 34.45
CA ALA A 339 -31.75 13.12 33.41
C ALA A 339 -30.31 13.19 32.89
N ALA A 340 -29.75 14.41 32.76
CA ALA A 340 -28.36 14.59 32.36
C ALA A 340 -27.37 13.99 33.37
N GLU A 341 -27.57 14.27 34.65
CA GLU A 341 -26.77 13.72 35.75
C GLU A 341 -26.77 12.20 35.72
N GLN A 342 -27.94 11.57 35.56
CA GLN A 342 -28.05 10.12 35.51
C GLN A 342 -27.19 9.50 34.40
N GLU A 343 -27.20 10.09 33.19
CA GLU A 343 -26.39 9.59 32.07
C GLU A 343 -24.90 9.75 32.34
N PHE A 344 -24.47 10.89 32.90
CA PHE A 344 -23.06 11.10 33.23
C PHE A 344 -22.58 10.21 34.39
N MET A 345 -23.42 10.00 35.40
CA MET A 345 -23.12 9.07 36.50
C MET A 345 -22.98 7.64 35.98
N THR A 346 -23.88 7.20 35.10
CA THR A 346 -23.81 5.86 34.49
C THR A 346 -22.47 5.64 33.78
N VAL A 347 -21.95 6.66 33.07
CA VAL A 347 -20.63 6.59 32.42
C VAL A 347 -19.51 6.39 33.44
N VAL A 348 -19.50 7.17 34.52
CA VAL A 348 -18.48 7.07 35.58
C VAL A 348 -18.55 5.70 36.27
N GLU A 349 -19.75 5.25 36.64
CA GLU A 349 -19.98 3.98 37.34
C GLU A 349 -19.63 2.77 36.49
N SER A 350 -19.98 2.79 35.19
CA SER A 350 -19.75 1.67 34.28
C SER A 350 -18.27 1.51 33.91
N ILE A 351 -17.52 2.62 33.81
CA ILE A 351 -16.08 2.58 33.54
C ILE A 351 -15.30 2.23 34.82
N GLY A 352 -15.70 2.77 35.97
CA GLY A 352 -14.94 2.63 37.21
C GLY A 352 -13.59 3.35 37.13
N GLU A 353 -12.51 2.67 37.49
CA GLU A 353 -11.15 3.23 37.37
C GLU A 353 -10.67 3.23 35.91
N PRO A 354 -10.45 4.41 35.29
CA PRO A 354 -10.10 4.49 33.87
C PRO A 354 -8.67 3.98 33.62
N THR A 355 -8.56 2.87 32.89
CA THR A 355 -7.27 2.20 32.69
C THR A 355 -6.48 2.74 31.49
N ASN A 356 -7.19 3.20 30.45
CA ASN A 356 -6.60 3.67 29.20
C ASN A 356 -6.87 5.17 28.96
N ALA A 357 -6.22 5.76 27.95
CA ALA A 357 -6.35 7.20 27.67
C ALA A 357 -7.74 7.61 27.14
N GLU A 358 -8.49 6.67 26.56
CA GLU A 358 -9.84 6.92 26.06
C GLU A 358 -10.85 6.98 27.21
N ASP A 359 -10.81 6.01 28.13
CA ASP A 359 -11.60 5.98 29.36
C ASP A 359 -11.38 7.27 30.17
N ARG A 360 -10.12 7.67 30.37
CA ARG A 360 -9.78 8.93 31.07
C ARG A 360 -10.42 10.15 30.40
N ALA A 361 -10.43 10.20 29.07
CA ALA A 361 -11.03 11.31 28.32
C ALA A 361 -12.56 11.33 28.43
N VAL A 362 -13.20 10.16 28.45
CA VAL A 362 -14.64 10.01 28.64
C VAL A 362 -15.07 10.38 30.06
N VAL A 363 -14.42 9.79 31.07
CA VAL A 363 -14.73 10.02 32.49
C VAL A 363 -14.46 11.47 32.88
N SER A 364 -13.35 12.06 32.45
CA SER A 364 -13.08 13.48 32.72
C SER A 364 -14.15 14.40 32.12
N ARG A 365 -14.69 14.07 30.94
CA ARG A 365 -15.80 14.82 30.33
C ARG A 365 -17.08 14.66 31.14
N ALA A 366 -17.40 13.45 31.61
CA ALA A 366 -18.54 13.21 32.50
C ALA A 366 -18.43 14.03 33.79
N TYR A 367 -17.27 13.98 34.46
CA TYR A 367 -16.99 14.75 35.68
C TYR A 367 -17.12 16.26 35.46
N ARG A 368 -16.69 16.80 34.32
CA ARG A 368 -16.89 18.22 34.00
C ARG A 368 -18.36 18.58 33.94
N TYR A 369 -19.18 17.78 33.25
CA TYR A 369 -20.61 18.06 33.17
C TYR A 369 -21.32 17.90 34.52
N LEU A 370 -20.98 16.87 35.30
CA LEU A 370 -21.50 16.70 36.66
C LEU A 370 -21.11 17.87 37.57
N SER A 371 -19.85 18.31 37.52
CA SER A 371 -19.37 19.50 38.24
C SER A 371 -20.17 20.75 37.86
N THR A 372 -20.44 20.95 36.57
CA THR A 372 -21.27 22.05 36.10
C THR A 372 -22.70 21.96 36.65
N ILE A 373 -23.35 20.80 36.55
CA ILE A 373 -24.71 20.58 37.09
C ILE A 373 -24.75 20.88 38.60
N TYR A 374 -23.78 20.39 39.35
CA TYR A 374 -23.69 20.60 40.80
C TYR A 374 -23.40 22.04 41.19
N THR A 375 -22.59 22.76 40.40
CA THR A 375 -22.36 24.19 40.58
C THR A 375 -23.68 24.97 40.40
N TYR A 376 -24.49 24.62 39.40
CA TYR A 376 -25.80 25.25 39.18
C TYR A 376 -26.81 24.95 40.29
N ARG A 377 -26.71 23.81 40.97
CA ARG A 377 -27.54 23.48 42.15
C ARG A 377 -27.12 24.22 43.43
N GLY A 378 -26.05 25.01 43.38
CA GLY A 378 -25.66 25.94 44.43
C GLY A 378 -25.00 25.29 45.65
N ALA A 379 -25.04 26.00 46.79
CA ALA A 379 -24.20 25.73 47.97
C ALA A 379 -24.27 24.29 48.51
N VAL A 380 -25.39 23.58 48.31
CA VAL A 380 -25.59 22.20 48.78
C VAL A 380 -24.63 21.21 48.10
N LYS A 381 -24.22 21.48 46.85
CA LYS A 381 -23.38 20.58 46.04
C LYS A 381 -22.04 21.18 45.63
N GLN A 382 -21.68 22.35 46.17
CA GLN A 382 -20.46 23.07 45.78
C GLN A 382 -19.18 22.26 46.06
N GLY A 383 -19.08 21.61 47.22
CA GLY A 383 -17.90 20.79 47.56
C GLY A 383 -17.74 19.57 46.64
N GLU A 384 -18.84 18.93 46.23
CA GLU A 384 -18.82 17.84 45.25
C GLU A 384 -18.43 18.37 43.86
N ALA A 385 -18.94 19.54 43.47
CA ALA A 385 -18.61 20.17 42.20
C ALA A 385 -17.11 20.46 42.06
N ASP A 386 -16.48 20.98 43.11
CA ASP A 386 -15.06 21.30 43.12
C ASP A 386 -14.20 20.02 43.10
N ARG A 387 -14.58 18.98 43.85
CA ARG A 387 -13.93 17.67 43.81
C ARG A 387 -13.97 17.05 42.40
N LEU A 388 -15.14 17.04 41.76
CA LEU A 388 -15.29 16.51 40.41
C LEU A 388 -14.46 17.30 39.38
N ARG A 389 -14.34 18.61 39.56
CA ARG A 389 -13.50 19.46 38.69
C ARG A 389 -12.03 19.09 38.82
N GLU A 390 -11.55 18.85 40.03
CA GLU A 390 -10.17 18.41 40.31
C GLU A 390 -9.90 17.04 39.68
N GLN A 391 -10.77 16.05 39.92
CA GLN A 391 -10.67 14.72 39.33
C GLN A 391 -10.68 14.76 37.79
N ALA A 392 -11.53 15.59 37.19
CA ALA A 392 -11.52 15.78 35.75
C ALA A 392 -10.17 16.31 35.24
N GLN A 393 -9.59 17.30 35.95
CA GLN A 393 -8.32 17.90 35.55
C GLN A 393 -7.15 16.92 35.68
N GLU A 394 -7.14 16.10 36.72
CA GLU A 394 -6.16 15.03 36.91
C GLU A 394 -6.19 14.03 35.74
N LEU A 395 -7.38 13.50 35.42
CA LEU A 395 -7.57 12.56 34.31
C LEU A 395 -7.20 13.15 32.94
N ILE A 396 -7.46 14.45 32.73
CA ILE A 396 -7.03 15.16 31.52
C ILE A 396 -5.49 15.17 31.42
N ASN A 397 -4.80 15.48 32.52
CA ASN A 397 -3.34 15.52 32.57
C ASN A 397 -2.75 14.11 32.31
N GLU A 398 -3.32 13.08 32.94
CA GLU A 398 -2.91 11.70 32.73
C GLU A 398 -3.14 11.24 31.28
N SER A 399 -4.30 11.54 30.70
CA SER A 399 -4.59 11.22 29.29
C SER A 399 -3.59 11.92 28.36
N ALA A 400 -3.22 13.16 28.63
CA ALA A 400 -2.25 13.90 27.83
C ALA A 400 -0.85 13.27 27.93
N MET A 401 -0.41 12.92 29.14
CA MET A 401 0.87 12.24 29.35
C MET A 401 0.92 10.86 28.70
N ALA A 402 -0.16 10.08 28.79
CA ALA A 402 -0.24 8.76 28.15
C ALA A 402 -0.07 8.86 26.63
N ARG A 403 -0.76 9.80 25.98
CA ARG A 403 -0.63 10.04 24.53
C ARG A 403 0.79 10.46 24.15
N GLN A 404 1.42 11.35 24.91
CA GLN A 404 2.80 11.77 24.67
C GLN A 404 3.79 10.60 24.80
N ARG A 405 3.61 9.73 25.81
CA ARG A 405 4.44 8.53 25.98
C ARG A 405 4.32 7.58 24.78
N THR A 406 3.11 7.35 24.27
CA THR A 406 2.88 6.51 23.09
C THR A 406 3.57 7.09 21.86
N VAL A 407 3.40 8.39 21.59
CA VAL A 407 4.07 9.07 20.46
C VAL A 407 5.59 9.00 20.59
N ARG A 408 6.12 9.21 21.81
CA ARG A 408 7.56 9.13 22.08
C ARG A 408 8.09 7.72 21.85
N GLN A 409 7.44 6.68 22.38
CA GLN A 409 7.84 5.29 22.16
C GLN A 409 7.80 4.91 20.68
N GLN A 410 6.82 5.41 19.94
CA GLN A 410 6.75 5.20 18.50
C GLN A 410 7.93 5.85 17.78
N LYS A 411 8.24 7.12 18.08
CA LYS A 411 9.42 7.81 17.54
C LYS A 411 10.73 7.12 17.92
N GLU A 412 10.85 6.61 19.15
CA GLU A 412 12.04 5.87 19.60
C GLU A 412 12.20 4.55 18.84
N ARG A 413 11.11 3.83 18.58
CA ARG A 413 11.12 2.61 17.74
C ARG A 413 11.50 2.92 16.28
N GLU A 414 10.94 3.99 15.72
CA GLU A 414 11.29 4.45 14.37
C GLU A 414 12.77 4.84 14.30
N ALA A 415 13.28 5.59 15.28
CA ALA A 415 14.70 5.96 15.37
C ALA A 415 15.63 4.75 15.53
N GLN A 416 15.26 3.76 16.36
CA GLN A 416 16.01 2.52 16.50
C GLN A 416 16.02 1.70 15.19
N ALA A 417 14.90 1.65 14.48
CA ALA A 417 14.84 0.97 13.18
C ALA A 417 15.74 1.65 12.14
N VAL A 418 15.80 2.99 12.12
CA VAL A 418 16.74 3.74 11.26
C VAL A 418 18.19 3.47 11.64
N LEU A 419 18.52 3.48 12.94
CA LEU A 419 19.88 3.19 13.42
C LEU A 419 20.32 1.77 13.05
N GLN A 420 19.47 0.76 13.24
CA GLN A 420 19.76 -0.62 12.86
C GLN A 420 19.98 -0.79 11.35
N GLN A 421 19.32 0.03 10.51
CA GLN A 421 19.54 0.03 9.07
C GLN A 421 20.81 0.78 8.66
N ALA A 422 21.23 1.79 9.43
CA ALA A 422 22.41 2.60 9.15
C ALA A 422 23.73 1.93 9.59
N GLU A 423 23.73 1.13 10.66
CA GLU A 423 24.92 0.42 11.16
C GLU A 423 25.65 -0.45 10.11
N PRO A 424 24.99 -1.32 9.33
CA PRO A 424 25.67 -2.11 8.31
C PRO A 424 26.20 -1.23 7.16
N LEU A 425 25.50 -0.16 6.79
CA LEU A 425 25.94 0.79 5.74
C LEU A 425 27.17 1.60 6.18
N ALA A 426 27.22 2.03 7.44
CA ALA A 426 28.39 2.71 8.01
C ALA A 426 29.61 1.77 8.06
N THR A 427 29.38 0.50 8.40
CA THR A 427 30.42 -0.54 8.42
C THR A 427 30.95 -0.83 7.02
N GLU A 428 30.07 -0.94 6.03
CA GLU A 428 30.43 -1.15 4.62
C GLU A 428 31.18 0.06 4.04
N ALA A 429 30.74 1.29 4.35
CA ALA A 429 31.44 2.52 3.97
C ALA A 429 32.86 2.60 4.57
N GLN A 430 33.03 2.19 5.84
CA GLN A 430 34.36 2.09 6.45
C GLN A 430 35.24 1.04 5.77
N ALA A 431 34.69 -0.12 5.41
CA ALA A 431 35.41 -1.17 4.70
C ALA A 431 35.85 -0.72 3.29
N LEU A 432 34.99 0.00 2.58
CA LEU A 432 35.31 0.61 1.28
C LEU A 432 36.41 1.67 1.39
N ASN A 433 36.35 2.52 2.42
CA ASN A 433 37.36 3.53 2.67
C ASN A 433 38.73 2.90 3.00
N GLN A 434 38.76 1.84 3.82
CA GLN A 434 40.01 1.11 4.10
C GLN A 434 40.58 0.44 2.84
N ARG A 435 39.73 -0.14 1.99
CA ARG A 435 40.16 -0.67 0.69
C ARG A 435 40.71 0.41 -0.25
N SER A 436 40.11 1.60 -0.26
CA SER A 436 40.64 2.73 -1.03
C SER A 436 42.03 3.14 -0.55
N ILE A 437 42.23 3.24 0.77
CA ILE A 437 43.53 3.58 1.37
C ILE A 437 44.59 2.50 1.05
N GLU A 438 44.23 1.22 1.11
CA GLU A 438 45.13 0.14 0.70
C GLU A 438 45.47 0.19 -0.79
N TYR A 439 44.49 0.49 -1.63
CA TYR A 439 44.70 0.64 -3.08
C TYR A 439 45.66 1.79 -3.40
N ASP A 440 45.49 2.96 -2.77
CA ASP A 440 46.38 4.11 -2.94
C ASP A 440 47.80 3.80 -2.43
N ARG A 441 47.91 3.05 -1.34
CA ARG A 441 49.20 2.60 -0.79
C ARG A 441 49.92 1.65 -1.74
N LEU A 442 49.21 0.68 -2.30
CA LEU A 442 49.77 -0.28 -3.28
C LEU A 442 50.13 0.43 -4.59
N SER A 443 49.28 1.32 -5.10
CA SER A 443 49.54 2.12 -6.31
C SER A 443 50.83 2.94 -6.18
N ASN A 444 51.08 3.55 -5.01
CA ASN A 444 52.31 4.31 -4.75
C ASN A 444 53.55 3.41 -4.57
N GLN A 445 53.37 2.14 -4.24
CA GLN A 445 54.45 1.17 -4.08
C GLN A 445 54.93 0.59 -5.42
N TYR A 446 54.07 0.57 -6.44
CA TYR A 446 54.39 0.13 -7.81
C TYR A 446 54.79 1.29 -8.75
N ALA A 447 54.75 2.54 -8.26
CA ALA A 447 55.13 3.74 -9.00
C ALA A 447 56.59 4.20 -8.73
N ASN A 448 57.32 3.51 -7.85
CA ASN A 448 58.76 3.64 -7.61
C ASN A 448 59.47 2.36 -8.07
#